data_AF-A0A0F2L5H4-F1
#
_entry.id   AF-A0A0F2L5H4-F1
#
_cell.length_a   1.000
_cell.length_b   1.000
_cell.length_c   1.000
_cell.angle_alpha   90.00
_cell.angle_beta   90.00
_cell.angle_gamma   90.00
#
_symmetry.space_group_name_H-M   'P 1'
#
loop_
_entity.id
_entity.type
_entity.pdbx_description
1 polymer ?
#
loop_
_entity_poly.entity_id
_entity_poly.type
_entity_poly.pdbx_seq_one_letter_code
_entity_poly.pdbx_strand_id
1 'polypeptide(L)'
;MTPIGLYIKVLIISRLARGPAKVEELDEIARRAVERLGVRYDWRIWRDLLRREVVVEDGLAKLSERGRWYAEVGLRPVAKYVERALGVPVNA
;
A
#
# COMPACT_ATOMS: atom_id res chain seq x y z
N MET A 1 11.81 6.85 -1.52
CA MET A 1 10.84 5.86 -1.00
C MET A 1 11.52 4.50 -1.02
N THR A 2 11.48 3.74 0.07
CA THR A 2 12.17 2.45 0.18
C THR A 2 11.40 1.33 -0.54
N PRO A 3 12.05 0.20 -0.90
CA PRO A 3 11.35 -0.97 -1.42
C PRO A 3 10.23 -1.47 -0.49
N ILE A 4 10.43 -1.42 0.83
CA ILE A 4 9.41 -1.80 1.83
C ILE A 4 8.21 -0.84 1.79
N GLY A 5 8.45 0.46 1.71
CA GLY A 5 7.38 1.45 1.59
C GLY A 5 6.60 1.30 0.27
N LEU A 6 7.28 0.93 -0.81
CA LEU A 6 6.65 0.60 -2.09
C LEU A 6 5.81 -0.68 -2.01
N TYR A 7 6.27 -1.69 -1.28
CA TYR A 7 5.49 -2.91 -1.04
C TYR A 7 4.19 -2.61 -0.30
N ILE A 8 4.27 -1.85 0.79
CA ILE A 8 3.09 -1.39 1.55
C ILE A 8 2.15 -0.57 0.65
N LYS A 9 2.70 0.32 -0.18
CA LYS A 9 1.93 1.11 -1.15
C LYS A 9 1.14 0.22 -2.09
N VAL A 10 1.77 -0.79 -2.69
CA VAL A 10 1.09 -1.68 -3.64
C VAL A 10 -0.05 -2.42 -2.94
N LEU A 11 0.20 -3.01 -1.77
CA LEU A 11 -0.81 -3.78 -1.04
C LEU A 11 -2.03 -2.93 -0.65
N ILE A 12 -1.81 -1.73 -0.11
CA ILE A 12 -2.90 -0.85 0.30
C ILE A 12 -3.69 -0.33 -0.90
N ILE A 13 -3.01 0.08 -1.97
CA ILE A 13 -3.70 0.58 -3.17
C ILE A 13 -4.47 -0.55 -3.86
N SER A 14 -3.90 -1.75 -4.00
CA SER A 14 -4.62 -2.93 -4.52
C SER A 14 -5.85 -3.26 -3.68
N ARG A 15 -5.76 -3.10 -2.35
CA ARG A 15 -6.92 -3.31 -1.48
C ARG A 15 -8.00 -2.25 -1.70
N LEU A 16 -7.63 -0.98 -1.77
CA LEU A 16 -8.58 0.13 -1.92
C LEU A 16 -9.15 0.25 -3.34
N ALA A 17 -8.48 -0.32 -4.35
CA ALA A 17 -9.01 -0.44 -5.71
C ALA A 17 -10.29 -1.29 -5.77
N ARG A 18 -10.50 -2.17 -4.79
CA ARG A 18 -11.74 -2.97 -4.66
C ARG A 18 -12.88 -2.22 -3.95
N GLY A 19 -12.61 -1.01 -3.48
CA GLY A 19 -13.54 -0.18 -2.72
C GLY A 19 -12.95 0.29 -1.38
N PRO A 20 -13.62 1.25 -0.72
CA PRO A 20 -13.19 1.78 0.58
C PRO A 20 -13.00 0.69 1.63
N ALA A 21 -12.12 0.95 2.59
CA ALA A 21 -11.80 0.01 3.67
C ALA A 21 -11.64 0.76 4.99
N LYS A 22 -11.80 0.04 6.10
CA LYS A 22 -11.48 0.59 7.42
C LYS A 22 -9.98 0.81 7.55
N VAL A 23 -9.60 1.87 8.25
CA VAL A 23 -8.19 2.17 8.52
C VAL A 23 -7.50 1.03 9.27
N GLU A 24 -8.21 0.37 10.19
CA GLU A 24 -7.70 -0.78 10.95
C GLU A 24 -7.34 -1.97 10.03
N GLU A 25 -8.12 -2.17 8.97
CA GLU A 25 -7.84 -3.21 7.96
C GLU A 25 -6.53 -2.90 7.21
N LEU A 26 -6.30 -1.63 6.87
CA LEU A 26 -5.07 -1.20 6.21
C LEU A 26 -3.85 -1.26 7.15
N ASP A 27 -4.05 -0.92 8.42
CA ASP A 27 -3.05 -1.09 9.48
C ASP A 27 -2.63 -2.57 9.60
N GLU A 28 -3.58 -3.51 9.56
CA GLU A 28 -3.28 -4.95 9.55
C GLU A 28 -2.50 -5.38 8.30
N ILE A 29 -2.89 -4.89 7.12
CA ILE A 29 -2.19 -5.20 5.86
C ILE A 29 -0.73 -4.72 5.94
N ALA A 30 -0.50 -3.48 6.37
CA ALA A 30 0.83 -2.91 6.49
C ALA A 30 1.68 -3.65 7.54
N ARG A 31 1.09 -3.97 8.70
CA ARG A 31 1.76 -4.75 9.76
C ARG A 31 2.19 -6.13 9.26
N ARG A 32 1.27 -6.90 8.67
CA ARG A 32 1.56 -8.23 8.12
C ARG A 32 2.62 -8.19 7.03
N ALA A 33 2.62 -7.15 6.20
CA ALA A 33 3.63 -6.96 5.17
C ALA A 33 5.04 -6.80 5.75
N VAL A 34 5.20 -5.99 6.80
CA VAL A 34 6.48 -5.81 7.49
C VAL A 34 6.91 -7.09 8.21
N GLU A 35 5.98 -7.75 8.91
CA GLU A 35 6.24 -9.02 9.62
C GLU A 35 6.72 -10.12 8.68
N ARG A 36 6.07 -10.25 7.51
CA ARG A 36 6.45 -11.23 6.47
C ARG A 36 7.87 -11.01 5.95
N LEU A 37 8.32 -9.77 5.91
CA LEU A 37 9.68 -9.42 5.47
C LEU A 37 10.72 -9.61 6.59
N GLY A 38 10.30 -9.82 7.84
CA GLY A 38 11.23 -9.99 8.97
C GLY A 38 12.05 -8.75 9.29
N VAL A 39 11.60 -7.56 8.87
CA VAL A 39 12.33 -6.30 9.00
C VAL A 39 11.78 -5.43 10.12
N ARG A 40 12.64 -4.64 10.76
CA ARG A 40 12.23 -3.57 11.67
C ARG A 40 11.87 -2.33 10.86
N TYR A 41 10.59 -2.18 10.55
CA TYR A 41 10.04 -1.04 9.82
C TYR A 41 8.76 -0.57 10.49
N ASP A 42 8.57 0.74 10.69
CA ASP A 42 7.31 1.25 11.21
C ASP A 42 6.24 1.19 10.11
N TRP A 43 5.31 0.25 10.25
CA TRP A 43 4.23 0.05 9.29
C TRP A 43 3.22 1.21 9.31
N ARG A 44 3.09 1.97 10.40
CA ARG A 44 2.11 3.07 10.54
C ARG A 44 2.39 4.25 9.62
N ILE A 45 3.63 4.35 9.12
CA ILE A 45 4.03 5.40 8.19
C ILE A 45 3.29 5.34 6.85
N TRP A 46 2.52 4.27 6.57
CA TRP A 46 1.72 4.16 5.36
C TRP A 46 0.78 5.35 5.17
N ARG A 47 0.25 5.91 6.26
CA ARG A 47 -0.68 7.06 6.23
C ARG A 47 0.00 8.28 5.61
N ASP A 48 1.24 8.56 6.04
CA ASP A 48 2.04 9.65 5.48
C ASP A 48 2.54 9.34 4.07
N LEU A 49 2.93 8.08 3.85
CA LEU A 49 3.44 7.59 2.57
C LEU A 49 2.41 7.68 1.44
N LEU A 50 1.13 7.49 1.78
CA LEU A 50 0.01 7.46 0.84
C LEU A 50 -0.91 8.67 0.94
N ARG A 51 -0.49 9.75 1.62
CA ARG A 51 -1.31 10.96 1.82
C ARG A 51 -1.85 11.61 0.53
N ARG A 52 -1.25 11.32 -0.63
CA ARG A 52 -1.70 11.83 -1.93
C ARG A 52 -2.62 10.85 -2.66
N GLU A 53 -2.51 9.56 -2.36
CA GLU A 53 -3.24 8.48 -3.00
C GLU A 53 -4.46 8.01 -2.20
N VAL A 54 -4.48 8.28 -0.89
CA VAL A 54 -5.53 7.84 0.03
C VAL A 54 -6.10 9.04 0.78
N VAL A 55 -7.42 9.09 0.85
CA VAL A 55 -8.19 10.01 1.68
C VAL A 55 -8.81 9.20 2.82
N VAL A 56 -8.75 9.72 4.04
CA VAL A 56 -9.36 9.11 5.22
C VAL A 56 -10.42 10.05 5.75
N GLU A 57 -11.66 9.56 5.84
CA GLU A 57 -12.83 10.28 6.35
C GLU A 57 -13.56 9.32 7.30
N ASP A 58 -13.85 9.76 8.53
CA ASP A 58 -14.58 8.98 9.54
C ASP A 58 -14.05 7.55 9.77
N GLY A 59 -12.72 7.37 9.74
CA GLY A 59 -12.08 6.07 9.91
C GLY A 59 -12.15 5.15 8.68
N LEU A 60 -12.73 5.63 7.58
CA LEU A 60 -12.80 4.95 6.30
C LEU A 60 -11.77 5.54 5.32
N ALA A 61 -10.92 4.68 4.80
CA ALA A 61 -9.94 5.01 3.76
C ALA A 61 -10.50 4.71 2.37
N LYS A 62 -10.32 5.65 1.43
CA LYS A 62 -10.68 5.50 0.01
C LYS A 62 -9.57 6.06 -0.89
N LEU A 63 -9.48 5.58 -2.13
CA LEU A 63 -8.55 6.15 -3.10
C LEU A 63 -8.96 7.59 -3.44
N SER A 64 -7.98 8.50 -3.45
CA SER A 64 -8.12 9.81 -4.09
C SER A 64 -8.21 9.63 -5.62
N GLU A 65 -8.46 10.71 -6.36
CA GLU A 65 -8.38 10.67 -7.83
C GLU A 65 -7.00 10.21 -8.32
N ARG A 66 -5.94 10.74 -7.71
CA ARG A 66 -4.57 10.29 -7.97
C ARG A 66 -4.36 8.83 -7.59
N GLY A 67 -4.95 8.38 -6.47
CA GLY A 67 -4.91 6.99 -6.04
C GLY A 67 -5.55 6.04 -7.05
N ARG A 68 -6.70 6.43 -7.61
CA ARG A 68 -7.39 5.66 -8.66
C ARG A 68 -6.57 5.57 -9.93
N TRP A 69 -6.05 6.69 -10.43
CA TRP A 69 -5.14 6.69 -11.57
C TRP A 69 -3.92 5.79 -11.30
N TYR A 70 -3.33 5.89 -10.11
CA TYR A 70 -2.19 5.05 -9.76
C TYR A 70 -2.53 3.56 -9.69
N ALA A 71 -3.71 3.20 -9.18
CA ALA A 71 -4.19 1.82 -9.18
C ALA A 71 -4.34 1.26 -10.61
N GLU A 72 -4.88 2.07 -11.52
CA GLU A 72 -5.15 1.67 -12.91
C GLU A 72 -3.87 1.54 -13.75
N VAL A 73 -2.95 2.51 -13.66
CA VAL A 73 -1.80 2.58 -14.58
C VAL A 73 -0.44 2.51 -13.89
N GLY A 74 -0.34 2.98 -12.65
CA GLY A 74 0.94 3.12 -11.93
C GLY A 74 1.38 1.89 -11.16
N LEU A 75 0.44 1.01 -10.79
CA LEU A 75 0.67 -0.06 -9.82
C LEU A 75 1.53 -1.20 -10.37
N ARG A 76 1.28 -1.61 -11.61
CA ARG A 76 1.90 -2.81 -12.22
C ARG A 76 3.43 -2.69 -12.39
N PRO A 77 4.00 -1.57 -12.89
CA PRO A 77 5.45 -1.40 -12.95
C PRO A 77 6.10 -1.42 -11.56
N VAL A 78 5.42 -0.84 -10.57
CA VAL A 78 5.92 -0.75 -9.19
C VAL A 78 5.90 -2.11 -8.51
N ALA A 79 4.83 -2.89 -8.69
CA ALA A 79 4.75 -4.26 -8.20
C ALA A 79 5.92 -5.10 -8.72
N LYS A 80 6.19 -5.07 -10.04
CA LYS A 80 7.35 -5.76 -10.64
C LYS A 80 8.68 -5.32 -10.06
N TYR A 81 8.85 -4.03 -9.77
CA TYR A 81 10.07 -3.54 -9.12
C TYR A 81 10.20 -4.11 -7.70
N VAL A 82 9.12 -4.08 -6.92
CA VAL A 82 9.10 -4.60 -5.54
C VAL A 82 9.41 -6.10 -5.50
N GLU A 83 8.82 -6.88 -6.41
CA GLU A 83 9.10 -8.32 -6.51
C GLU A 83 10.58 -8.59 -6.72
N ARG A 84 11.22 -7.86 -7.63
CA ARG A 84 12.66 -7.99 -7.89
C ARG A 84 13.52 -7.52 -6.71
N ALA A 85 13.14 -6.42 -6.08
CA ALA A 85 13.94 -5.79 -5.02
C ALA A 85 13.87 -6.54 -3.69
N LEU A 86 12.72 -7.14 -3.38
CA LEU A 86 12.47 -7.81 -2.09
C LEU A 86 12.38 -9.34 -2.18
N GLY A 87 12.34 -9.91 -3.39
CA GLY A 87 12.21 -11.36 -3.58
C GLY A 87 10.87 -11.92 -3.08
N VAL A 88 9.82 -11.09 -3.03
CA VAL A 88 8.47 -11.48 -2.59
C VAL A 88 7.46 -11.36 -3.72
N PRO A 89 6.48 -12.26 -3.83
CA PRO A 89 5.41 -12.11 -4.81
C PRO A 89 4.48 -10.95 -4.45
N VAL A 90 4.09 -10.16 -5.44
CA VAL A 90 3.18 -9.02 -5.30
C VAL A 90 2.02 -9.18 -6.28
N ASN A 91 0.89 -9.71 -5.79
CA ASN A 91 -0.34 -9.80 -6.58
C ASN A 91 -0.99 -8.41 -6.62
N ALA A 92 -0.63 -7.62 -7.64
CA ALA A 92 -1.15 -6.26 -7.86
C ALA A 92 -2.45 -6.26 -8.66
#